data_AF-A0A7E5WA72-F1
#
_entry.id   AF-A0A7E5WA72-F1
#
_cell.length_a   1.000
_cell.length_b   1.000
_cell.length_c   1.000
_cell.angle_alpha   90.00
_cell.angle_beta   90.00
_cell.angle_gamma   90.00
#
_symmetry.space_group_name_H-M   'P 1'
#
loop_
_entity.id
_entity.type
_entity.pdbx_description
1 polymer ?
#
loop_
_entity_poly.entity_id
_entity_poly.type
_entity_poly.pdbx_seq_one_letter_code
_entity_poly.pdbx_strand_id
1 'polypeptide(L)'
;MVIMDTAEGVGSLEDQALKRKERLKNLKRKNTTSENTPSDTPSQIVPLPKPKFRSYKPQDETLQEAKIEDAVPAAVEAEVKDLLEAGKEKIVLQDLDISSLAPRKPDWDLKRDVAKKLEKLERRTQKAIAELIWERLKQGNEDNLGAIVTMTQSKLVEED
;
A
#
# COMPACT_ATOMS: atom_id res chain seq x y z
N MET A 1 -22.51 -18.53 -62.32
CA MET A 1 -22.16 -19.87 -61.80
C MET A 1 -22.74 -20.00 -60.39
N VAL A 2 -23.95 -20.52 -60.25
CA VAL A 2 -24.41 -21.27 -59.06
C VAL A 2 -25.53 -22.18 -59.55
N ILE A 3 -25.24 -23.47 -59.68
CA ILE A 3 -26.21 -24.52 -59.97
C ILE A 3 -26.92 -24.80 -58.64
N MET A 4 -28.24 -24.59 -58.59
CA MET A 4 -29.07 -25.04 -57.48
C MET A 4 -29.52 -26.47 -57.73
N ASP A 5 -29.15 -27.32 -56.78
CA ASP A 5 -29.82 -28.51 -56.26
C ASP A 5 -31.14 -28.92 -56.93
N THR A 6 -31.20 -30.19 -57.34
CA THR A 6 -32.39 -31.00 -57.06
C THR A 6 -32.01 -32.41 -56.63
N ALA A 7 -32.64 -32.82 -55.52
CA ALA A 7 -33.14 -34.17 -55.22
C ALA A 7 -32.24 -35.21 -54.54
N GLU A 8 -31.94 -35.04 -53.23
CA GLU A 8 -31.69 -36.16 -52.29
C GLU A 8 -32.09 -35.80 -50.84
N GLY A 9 -33.37 -35.57 -50.54
CA GLY A 9 -33.73 -35.19 -49.16
C GLY A 9 -35.18 -35.24 -48.70
N VAL A 10 -36.12 -35.77 -49.50
CA VAL A 10 -37.55 -35.79 -49.12
C VAL A 10 -37.87 -36.80 -48.00
N GLY A 11 -37.01 -37.79 -47.74
CA GLY A 11 -37.17 -38.73 -46.61
C GLY A 11 -36.71 -38.17 -45.26
N SER A 12 -35.63 -37.38 -45.23
CA SER A 12 -35.04 -36.86 -43.98
C SER A 12 -35.95 -35.82 -43.29
N LEU A 13 -36.69 -35.02 -44.07
CA LEU A 13 -37.57 -33.99 -43.54
C LEU A 13 -38.87 -34.58 -42.96
N GLU A 14 -39.44 -35.58 -43.64
CA GLU A 14 -40.65 -36.30 -43.20
C GLU A 14 -40.40 -37.02 -41.86
N ASP A 15 -39.26 -37.73 -41.74
CA ASP A 15 -38.85 -38.41 -40.52
C ASP A 15 -38.62 -37.45 -39.35
N GLN A 16 -38.06 -36.28 -39.61
CA GLN A 16 -37.89 -35.23 -38.59
C GLN A 16 -39.23 -34.64 -38.15
N ALA A 17 -40.18 -34.45 -39.07
CA ALA A 17 -41.52 -33.96 -38.76
C ALA A 17 -42.29 -34.94 -37.87
N LEU A 18 -42.20 -36.24 -38.14
CA LEU A 18 -42.82 -37.29 -37.32
C LEU A 18 -42.23 -37.32 -35.90
N LYS A 19 -40.91 -37.28 -35.76
CA LYS A 19 -40.24 -37.21 -34.44
C LYS A 19 -40.66 -35.97 -33.63
N ARG A 20 -40.84 -34.82 -34.28
CA ARG A 20 -41.34 -33.60 -33.62
C ARG A 20 -42.79 -33.75 -33.18
N LYS A 21 -43.64 -34.35 -34.03
CA LYS A 21 -45.05 -34.62 -33.73
C LYS A 21 -45.21 -35.53 -32.51
N GLU A 22 -44.40 -36.58 -32.42
CA GLU A 22 -44.40 -37.50 -31.27
C GLU A 22 -43.94 -36.82 -29.97
N ARG A 23 -42.86 -36.04 -30.02
CA ARG A 23 -42.40 -35.24 -28.87
C ARG A 23 -43.49 -34.31 -28.35
N LEU A 24 -44.16 -33.57 -29.26
CA LEU A 24 -45.25 -32.66 -28.88
C LEU A 24 -46.45 -33.41 -28.29
N LYS A 25 -46.78 -34.59 -28.82
CA LYS A 25 -47.86 -35.44 -28.29
C LYS A 25 -47.55 -35.92 -26.87
N ASN A 26 -46.32 -36.31 -26.59
CA ASN A 26 -45.89 -36.73 -25.25
C ASN A 26 -45.90 -35.56 -24.26
N LEU A 27 -45.48 -34.38 -24.70
CA LEU A 27 -45.53 -33.17 -23.87
C LEU A 27 -46.97 -32.76 -23.55
N LYS A 28 -47.88 -32.86 -24.53
CA LYS A 28 -49.31 -32.61 -24.33
C LYS A 28 -49.93 -33.59 -23.33
N ARG A 29 -49.63 -34.89 -23.42
CA ARG A 29 -50.11 -35.91 -22.47
C ARG A 29 -49.60 -35.68 -21.04
N LYS A 30 -48.35 -35.23 -20.89
CA LYS A 30 -47.77 -34.92 -19.57
C LYS A 30 -48.47 -33.72 -18.93
N ASN A 31 -48.69 -32.64 -19.69
CA ASN A 31 -49.38 -31.45 -19.18
C ASN A 31 -50.85 -31.70 -18.82
N THR A 32 -51.57 -32.53 -19.59
CA THR A 32 -52.98 -32.83 -19.26
C THR A 32 -53.13 -33.69 -18.00
N THR A 33 -52.10 -34.48 -17.66
CA THR A 33 -52.10 -35.29 -16.44
C THR A 33 -51.79 -34.45 -15.20
N SER A 34 -51.00 -33.38 -15.33
CA SER A 34 -50.69 -32.47 -14.23
C SER A 34 -51.81 -31.47 -13.90
N GLU A 35 -52.74 -31.21 -14.84
CA GLU A 35 -53.82 -30.22 -14.62
C GLU A 35 -55.15 -30.81 -14.12
N ASN A 36 -55.31 -32.14 -14.04
CA ASN A 36 -56.60 -32.79 -13.71
C ASN A 36 -56.63 -33.55 -12.37
N THR A 37 -55.78 -33.20 -11.40
CA THR A 37 -55.96 -33.65 -10.01
C THR A 37 -56.55 -32.52 -9.17
N PRO A 38 -57.86 -32.55 -8.83
CA PRO A 38 -58.38 -31.68 -7.79
C PRO A 38 -57.80 -32.15 -6.45
N SER A 39 -56.90 -31.36 -5.87
CA SER A 39 -56.26 -31.65 -4.60
C SER A 39 -57.20 -31.34 -3.43
N ASP A 40 -58.19 -32.20 -3.20
CA ASP A 40 -58.91 -32.28 -1.93
C ASP A 40 -58.51 -33.59 -1.23
N THR A 41 -57.54 -33.50 -0.32
CA THR A 41 -57.23 -34.57 0.63
C THR A 41 -56.78 -33.95 1.96
N PRO A 42 -57.46 -34.26 3.09
CA PRO A 42 -57.06 -33.73 4.39
C PRO A 42 -55.77 -34.43 4.79
N SER A 43 -54.67 -33.69 4.70
CA SER A 43 -53.33 -34.25 4.85
C SER A 43 -53.05 -34.47 6.33
N GLN A 44 -52.62 -35.70 6.63
CA GLN A 44 -52.18 -36.22 7.91
C GLN A 44 -51.25 -35.24 8.65
N ILE A 45 -51.39 -35.19 9.99
CA ILE A 45 -50.59 -34.37 10.91
C ILE A 45 -49.13 -34.87 10.90
N VAL A 46 -48.35 -34.41 9.93
CA VAL A 46 -46.90 -34.53 9.97
C VAL A 46 -46.38 -33.40 10.87
N PRO A 47 -45.64 -33.69 11.96
CA PRO A 47 -45.14 -32.64 12.83
C PRO A 47 -44.20 -31.73 12.03
N LEU A 48 -44.59 -30.46 11.92
CA LEU A 48 -43.83 -29.43 11.21
C LEU A 48 -42.53 -29.11 11.98
N PRO A 49 -41.43 -28.82 11.27
CA PRO A 49 -40.17 -28.41 11.91
C PRO A 49 -40.34 -27.08 12.64
N LYS A 50 -39.79 -26.98 13.85
CA LYS A 50 -39.89 -25.77 14.68
C LYS A 50 -39.18 -24.57 14.02
N PRO A 51 -39.79 -23.38 14.02
CA PRO A 51 -39.19 -22.18 13.43
C PRO A 51 -37.96 -21.73 14.24
N LYS A 52 -36.95 -21.18 13.54
CA LYS A 52 -35.77 -20.55 14.16
C LYS A 52 -35.76 -19.06 13.83
N PHE A 53 -35.77 -18.21 14.84
CA PHE A 53 -35.86 -16.77 14.65
C PHE A 53 -34.48 -16.13 14.76
N ARG A 54 -34.02 -15.52 13.66
CA ARG A 54 -32.76 -14.77 13.59
C ARG A 54 -32.99 -13.28 13.83
N SER A 55 -33.89 -12.68 13.05
CA SER A 55 -34.14 -11.22 13.08
C SER A 55 -35.49 -10.83 13.72
N TYR A 56 -36.38 -11.80 13.95
CA TYR A 56 -37.71 -11.55 14.49
C TYR A 56 -37.75 -11.84 16.00
N LYS A 57 -38.45 -10.99 16.77
CA LYS A 57 -38.69 -11.19 18.20
C LYS A 57 -40.16 -11.59 18.40
N PRO A 58 -40.46 -12.90 18.55
CA PRO A 58 -41.82 -13.34 18.82
C PRO A 58 -42.30 -12.83 20.18
N GLN A 59 -43.61 -12.57 20.29
CA GLN A 59 -44.25 -12.11 21.53
C GLN A 59 -44.59 -13.27 22.49
N ASP A 60 -44.79 -14.48 21.96
CA ASP A 60 -45.06 -15.68 22.77
C ASP A 60 -43.78 -16.25 23.38
N GLU A 61 -43.84 -16.57 24.68
CA GLU A 61 -42.71 -17.11 25.46
C GLU A 61 -42.16 -18.42 24.87
N THR A 62 -43.03 -19.29 24.36
CA THR A 62 -42.65 -20.58 23.76
C THR A 62 -41.87 -20.45 22.45
N LEU A 63 -42.11 -19.38 21.70
CA LEU A 63 -41.42 -19.09 20.43
C LEU A 63 -40.12 -18.30 20.68
N GLN A 64 -40.00 -17.66 21.84
CA GLN A 64 -38.83 -16.88 22.24
C GLN A 64 -37.62 -17.77 22.55
N GLU A 65 -37.83 -19.00 23.05
CA GLU A 65 -36.78 -20.02 23.23
C GLU A 65 -36.14 -20.45 21.91
N ALA A 66 -36.85 -20.31 20.79
CA ALA A 66 -36.35 -20.63 19.46
C ALA A 66 -35.61 -19.45 18.79
N LYS A 67 -35.38 -18.35 19.53
CA LYS A 67 -34.57 -17.22 19.10
C LYS A 67 -33.09 -17.58 19.19
N ILE A 68 -32.34 -17.30 18.12
CA ILE A 68 -30.88 -17.42 18.13
C ILE A 68 -30.29 -16.22 18.88
N GLU A 69 -29.31 -16.48 19.75
CA GLU A 69 -28.60 -15.42 20.46
C GLU A 69 -27.87 -14.51 19.48
N ASP A 70 -27.96 -13.20 19.74
CA ASP A 70 -27.31 -12.19 18.92
C ASP A 70 -25.79 -12.29 19.13
N ALA A 71 -25.03 -12.38 18.05
CA ALA A 71 -23.58 -12.56 18.12
C ALA A 71 -22.92 -11.34 18.78
N VAL A 72 -22.18 -11.57 19.87
CA VAL A 72 -21.39 -10.53 20.53
C VAL A 72 -20.16 -10.23 19.66
N PRO A 73 -19.91 -8.95 19.28
CA PRO A 73 -18.72 -8.61 18.52
C PRO A 73 -17.46 -8.96 19.30
N ALA A 74 -16.42 -9.39 18.59
CA ALA A 74 -15.13 -9.68 19.20
C ALA A 74 -14.56 -8.41 19.87
N ALA A 75 -13.95 -8.57 21.05
CA ALA A 75 -13.36 -7.47 21.79
C ALA A 75 -12.07 -6.98 21.11
N VAL A 76 -12.20 -5.94 20.28
CA VAL A 76 -11.10 -5.34 19.50
C VAL A 76 -10.22 -4.40 20.35
N GLU A 77 -10.52 -4.27 21.64
CA GLU A 77 -9.86 -3.32 22.55
C GLU A 77 -8.35 -3.54 22.66
N ALA A 78 -7.90 -4.80 22.63
CA ALA A 78 -6.48 -5.15 22.69
C ALA A 78 -5.72 -4.70 21.42
N GLU A 79 -6.28 -4.97 20.24
CA GLU A 79 -5.67 -4.56 18.96
C GLU A 79 -5.63 -3.04 18.80
N VAL A 80 -6.70 -2.36 19.24
CA VAL A 80 -6.76 -0.89 19.22
C VAL A 80 -5.74 -0.27 20.17
N LYS A 81 -5.50 -0.91 21.32
CA LYS A 81 -4.51 -0.43 22.29
C LYS A 81 -3.09 -0.49 21.73
N ASP A 82 -2.73 -1.60 21.09
CA ASP A 82 -1.41 -1.77 20.48
C ASP A 82 -1.18 -0.78 19.34
N LEU A 83 -2.20 -0.55 18.49
CA LEU A 83 -2.16 0.46 17.42
C LEU A 83 -2.06 1.89 17.96
N LEU A 84 -2.74 2.18 19.07
CA LEU A 84 -2.69 3.48 19.72
C LEU A 84 -1.32 3.74 20.36
N GLU A 85 -0.69 2.69 20.90
CA GLU A 85 0.63 2.76 21.49
C GLU A 85 1.70 2.97 20.40
N ALA A 86 1.60 2.23 19.28
CA ALA A 86 2.45 2.43 18.10
C ALA A 86 2.26 3.82 17.46
N GLY A 87 1.06 4.40 17.49
CA GLY A 87 0.80 5.76 16.99
C GLY A 87 1.28 6.88 17.94
N LYS A 88 1.45 6.59 19.23
CA LYS A 88 1.99 7.52 20.24
C LYS A 88 3.50 7.61 20.22
N GLU A 89 4.17 6.59 19.69
CA GLU A 89 5.59 6.67 19.35
C GLU A 89 5.74 7.74 18.26
N LYS A 90 5.91 8.98 18.70
CA LYS A 90 6.28 10.09 17.84
C LYS A 90 7.57 9.65 17.17
N ILE A 91 7.50 9.35 15.88
CA ILE A 91 8.65 9.21 15.02
C ILE A 91 9.44 10.50 15.26
N VAL A 92 10.49 10.41 16.07
CA VAL A 92 11.44 11.49 16.28
C VAL A 92 12.18 11.56 14.96
N LEU A 93 11.55 12.19 13.98
CA LEU A 93 12.23 12.78 12.86
C LEU A 93 13.26 13.68 13.54
N GLN A 94 14.51 13.24 13.59
CA GLN A 94 15.62 14.15 13.78
C GLN A 94 15.36 15.25 12.77
N ASP A 95 14.99 16.43 13.27
CA ASP A 95 14.58 17.56 12.45
C ASP A 95 15.63 17.73 11.36
N LEU A 96 15.27 17.29 10.16
CA LEU A 96 16.15 17.36 9.00
C LEU A 96 16.27 18.85 8.71
N ASP A 97 17.42 19.40 9.05
CA ASP A 97 17.66 20.84 9.02
C ASP A 97 17.50 21.36 7.59
N ILE A 98 16.34 21.97 7.32
CA ILE A 98 15.85 22.37 5.99
C ILE A 98 16.80 23.40 5.35
N SER A 99 17.57 24.10 6.18
CA SER A 99 18.69 24.96 5.83
C SER A 99 19.78 24.24 5.03
N SER A 100 20.09 22.99 5.35
CA SER A 100 21.11 22.21 4.64
C SER A 100 20.64 21.63 3.31
N LEU A 101 19.32 21.58 3.07
CA LEU A 101 18.71 21.07 1.84
C LEU A 101 18.54 22.16 0.77
N ALA A 102 18.70 23.43 1.14
CA ALA A 102 18.59 24.55 0.22
C ALA A 102 19.69 24.50 -0.87
N PRO A 103 19.41 25.03 -2.08
CA PRO A 103 20.42 25.14 -3.14
C PRO A 103 21.60 25.98 -2.66
N ARG A 104 22.78 25.37 -2.57
CA ARG A 104 24.01 26.06 -2.17
C ARG A 104 24.60 26.86 -3.35
N LYS A 105 25.46 27.84 -3.04
CA LYS A 105 26.19 28.64 -4.05
C LYS A 105 26.95 27.71 -5.02
N PRO A 106 27.02 27.97 -6.32
CA PRO A 106 27.74 27.11 -7.28
C PRO A 106 29.18 26.76 -6.87
N ASP A 107 29.89 27.67 -6.21
CA ASP A 107 31.28 27.48 -5.77
C ASP A 107 31.44 26.69 -4.46
N TRP A 108 30.33 26.28 -3.82
CA TRP A 108 30.37 25.64 -2.50
C TRP A 108 31.14 24.32 -2.50
N ASP A 109 31.00 23.56 -3.59
CA ASP A 109 31.65 22.27 -3.79
C ASP A 109 33.14 22.47 -4.05
N LEU A 110 33.48 23.48 -4.86
CA LEU A 110 34.85 23.87 -5.13
C LEU A 110 35.57 24.30 -3.85
N LYS A 111 34.93 25.12 -3.02
CA LYS A 111 35.47 25.54 -1.72
C LYS A 111 35.70 24.35 -0.80
N ARG A 112 34.75 23.42 -0.70
CA ARG A 112 34.88 22.23 0.15
C ARG A 112 36.05 21.35 -0.29
N ASP A 113 36.16 21.08 -1.58
CA ASP A 113 37.16 20.17 -2.13
C ASP A 113 38.57 20.80 -2.12
N VAL A 114 38.66 22.12 -2.27
CA VAL A 114 39.92 22.89 -2.16
C VAL A 114 40.34 23.10 -0.72
N ALA A 115 39.41 23.30 0.22
CA ALA A 115 39.71 23.55 1.64
C ALA A 115 40.60 22.46 2.25
N LYS A 116 40.32 21.18 1.98
CA LYS A 116 41.15 20.06 2.47
C LYS A 116 42.58 20.07 1.93
N LYS A 117 42.79 20.61 0.72
CA LYS A 117 44.12 20.76 0.12
C LYS A 117 44.83 21.97 0.69
N LEU A 118 44.12 23.08 0.86
CA LEU A 118 44.64 24.30 1.48
C LEU A 118 45.06 24.05 2.92
N GLU A 119 44.28 23.35 3.72
CA GLU A 119 44.64 23.01 5.12
C GLU A 119 45.97 22.24 5.19
N LYS A 120 46.17 21.26 4.31
CA LYS A 120 47.44 20.52 4.23
C LYS A 120 48.60 21.40 3.81
N LEU A 121 48.37 22.31 2.88
CA LEU A 121 49.39 23.23 2.40
C LEU A 121 49.73 24.26 3.50
N GLU A 122 48.73 24.84 4.14
CA GLU A 122 48.86 25.80 5.22
C GLU A 122 49.68 25.24 6.38
N ARG A 123 49.42 23.99 6.81
CA ARG A 123 50.24 23.34 7.84
C ARG A 123 51.72 23.24 7.44
N ARG A 124 52.02 22.98 6.17
CA ARG A 124 53.40 22.94 5.66
C ARG A 124 54.00 24.33 5.54
N THR A 125 53.22 25.31 5.10
CA THR A 125 53.63 26.71 5.00
C THR A 125 53.92 27.29 6.38
N GLN A 126 53.06 27.06 7.38
CA GLN A 126 53.29 27.45 8.77
C GLN A 126 54.56 26.79 9.33
N LYS A 127 54.79 25.50 9.02
CA LYS A 127 56.03 24.81 9.41
C LYS A 127 57.27 25.45 8.76
N ALA A 128 57.22 25.74 7.46
CA ALA A 128 58.33 26.40 6.75
C ALA A 128 58.56 27.83 7.26
N ILE A 129 57.49 28.57 7.57
CA ILE A 129 57.57 29.91 8.20
C ILE A 129 58.23 29.79 9.58
N ALA A 130 57.84 28.81 10.40
CA ALA A 130 58.44 28.59 11.70
C ALA A 130 59.93 28.22 11.61
N GLU A 131 60.31 27.36 10.67
CA GLU A 131 61.71 27.01 10.39
C GLU A 131 62.52 28.25 9.94
N LEU A 132 61.98 29.06 9.03
CA LEU A 132 62.60 30.32 8.59
C LEU A 132 62.78 31.31 9.76
N ILE A 133 61.77 31.44 10.62
CA ILE A 133 61.86 32.28 11.82
C ILE A 133 62.96 31.77 12.76
N TRP A 134 63.04 30.46 12.97
CA TRP A 134 64.05 29.86 13.85
C TRP A 134 65.47 30.07 13.34
N GLU A 135 65.68 29.93 12.03
CA GLU A 135 66.96 30.19 11.38
C GLU A 135 67.34 31.69 11.45
N ARG A 136 66.37 32.59 11.26
CA ARG A 136 66.58 34.04 11.34
C ARG A 136 66.88 34.51 12.77
N LEU A 137 66.24 33.90 13.76
CA LEU A 137 66.53 34.12 15.18
C LEU A 137 67.94 33.64 15.53
N LYS A 138 68.35 32.46 15.04
CA LYS A 138 69.71 31.93 15.20
C LYS A 138 70.76 32.83 14.55
N GLN A 139 70.42 33.53 13.47
CA GLN A 139 71.27 34.50 12.78
C GLN A 139 71.26 35.90 13.45
N GLY A 140 70.53 36.09 14.55
CA GLY A 140 70.55 37.34 15.34
C GLY A 140 69.76 38.51 14.75
N ASN A 141 68.87 38.27 13.79
CA ASN A 141 68.03 39.30 13.16
C ASN A 141 66.67 39.39 13.86
N GLU A 142 66.61 40.05 15.01
CA GLU A 142 65.42 40.12 15.88
C GLU A 142 64.42 41.22 15.47
N ASP A 143 64.89 42.30 14.85
CA ASP A 143 64.11 43.55 14.73
C ASP A 143 62.89 43.50 13.79
N ASN A 144 62.76 42.47 12.94
CA ASN A 144 61.69 42.38 11.93
C ASN A 144 60.70 41.22 12.15
N LEU A 145 60.82 40.46 13.24
CA LEU A 145 60.04 39.24 13.46
C LEU A 145 58.59 39.53 13.87
N GLY A 146 58.37 40.49 14.77
CA GLY A 146 57.04 40.83 15.27
C GLY A 146 56.09 41.34 14.18
N ALA A 147 56.61 42.09 13.21
CA ALA A 147 55.82 42.62 12.09
C ALA A 147 55.45 41.54 11.05
N ILE A 148 56.26 40.50 10.87
CA ILE A 148 55.98 39.42 9.93
C ILE A 148 54.86 38.51 10.45
N VAL A 149 54.90 38.19 11.74
CA VAL A 149 53.89 37.33 12.38
C VAL A 149 52.51 38.00 12.40
N THR A 150 52.44 39.31 12.66
CA THR A 150 51.17 40.05 12.64
C THR A 150 50.57 40.15 11.25
N MET A 151 51.38 40.33 10.20
CA MET A 151 50.92 40.36 8.80
C MET A 151 50.38 39.01 8.31
N THR A 152 50.92 37.89 8.82
CA THR A 152 50.38 36.56 8.50
C THR A 152 49.04 36.30 9.19
N GLN A 153 48.84 36.85 10.39
CA GLN A 153 47.60 36.70 11.15
C GLN A 153 46.45 37.52 10.55
N SER A 154 46.72 38.76 10.13
CA SER A 154 45.69 39.65 9.54
C SER A 154 45.19 39.16 8.18
N LYS A 155 46.05 38.52 7.37
CA LYS A 155 45.65 37.95 6.07
C LYS A 155 44.64 36.79 6.18
N LEU A 156 44.61 36.10 7.31
CA LEU A 156 43.65 35.02 7.57
C LEU A 156 42.25 35.54 7.96
N VAL A 157 42.13 36.80 8.38
CA VAL A 157 40.87 37.39 8.89
C VAL A 157 40.06 38.11 7.80
N GLU A 158 40.70 38.51 6.69
CA GLU A 158 40.01 39.23 5.60
C GLU A 158 39.32 38.32 4.56
N GLU A 159 39.46 36.99 4.64
CA GLU A 159 38.91 36.04 3.64
C GLU A 159 37.70 35.20 4.11
N ASP A 160 37.08 35.51 5.25
CA ASP A 160 35.83 34.88 5.71
C ASP A 160 34.55 35.61 5.23
#